data_AF-A0A514WSM2-F1
#
_entry.id   AF-A0A514WSM2-F1
#
_cell.length_a   1.000
_cell.length_b   1.000
_cell.length_c   1.000
_cell.angle_alpha   90.00
_cell.angle_beta   90.00
_cell.angle_gamma   90.00
#
_symmetry.space_group_name_H-M   'P 1'
#
loop_
_entity.id
_entity.type
_entity.pdbx_description
1 polymer ?
#
loop_
_entity_poly.entity_id
_entity_poly.type
_entity_poly.pdbx_seq_one_letter_code
_entity_poly.pdbx_strand_id
1 'polypeptide(L)'
;MGKITGYFAKQVEEIKGDIALIYYGAALCIVHIFTFTFWNNQNFINHFINRGAGSEMCWPFFPDCPSIAFSSATSAAIALYAYLALAIVGTLLFLFKKVKAGYWTLIVLVIVKVLFVLKSYNFMGNYHYMPLWASVAYLLFADKVRTLFYLIVSFYMGAGLIKFNYEWLSGASLLRPAIIGGTLLGISLLYVILFEMCFCWGLLVKRKWLFWLAVIQVFAFHAFSWHIVGYFYPCVMSCTVSIYVLKALQKDYWRDENFLLKFPSAKGALALLAVFWLCQLVPKATRTNSAVDGLMRIPSLNMLDARTECHVTLFEDIDDHTRMDSNYFSKTFAVRTKCDPVVYLSQVNQLCKKDPNQKLHLSLQSRLSTDDKFYKVLDIKDACHKSYNLLWAEMFEAQHD
;
A
#
# COMPACT_ATOMS: atom_id res chain seq x y z
N MET A 1 -18.83 27.05 -8.25
CA MET A 1 -17.40 27.32 -7.98
C MET A 1 -17.13 27.81 -6.55
N GLY A 2 -17.87 28.79 -6.00
CA GLY A 2 -17.59 29.39 -4.68
C GLY A 2 -17.62 28.44 -3.46
N LYS A 3 -18.46 27.40 -3.44
CA LYS A 3 -18.49 26.42 -2.33
C LYS A 3 -17.22 25.56 -2.27
N ILE A 4 -16.65 25.20 -3.43
CA ILE A 4 -15.44 24.37 -3.52
C ILE A 4 -14.21 25.18 -3.10
N THR A 5 -14.09 26.42 -3.59
CA THR A 5 -12.99 27.30 -3.19
C THR A 5 -13.05 27.64 -1.70
N GLY A 6 -14.24 27.88 -1.16
CA GLY A 6 -14.46 28.08 0.28
C GLY A 6 -14.09 26.85 1.12
N TYR A 7 -14.36 25.64 0.62
CA TYR A 7 -13.98 24.40 1.29
C TYR A 7 -12.47 24.26 1.42
N PHE A 8 -11.71 24.41 0.32
CA PHE A 8 -10.25 24.31 0.35
C PHE A 8 -9.59 25.44 1.14
N ALA A 9 -10.16 26.66 1.11
CA ALA A 9 -9.70 27.75 1.96
C ALA A 9 -9.75 27.36 3.45
N LYS A 10 -10.85 26.74 3.91
CA LYS A 10 -10.97 26.25 5.30
C LYS A 10 -9.91 25.20 5.64
N GLN A 11 -9.59 24.29 4.72
CA GLN A 11 -8.53 23.29 4.94
C GLN A 11 -7.17 23.96 5.14
N VAL A 12 -6.85 24.97 4.33
CA VAL A 12 -5.61 25.74 4.43
C VAL A 12 -5.55 26.55 5.73
N GLU A 13 -6.65 27.20 6.13
CA GLU A 13 -6.69 27.96 7.38
C GLU A 13 -6.55 27.06 8.61
N GLU A 14 -7.14 25.86 8.61
CA GLU A 14 -6.93 24.88 9.68
C GLU A 14 -5.44 24.50 9.82
N ILE A 15 -4.75 24.27 8.71
CA ILE A 15 -3.31 23.94 8.72
C ILE A 15 -2.48 25.14 9.20
N LYS A 16 -2.79 26.36 8.74
CA LYS A 16 -2.09 27.57 9.20
C LYS A 16 -2.24 27.79 10.70
N GLY A 17 -3.39 27.43 11.26
CA GLY A 17 -3.70 27.57 12.68
C GLY A 17 -2.95 26.60 13.61
N ASP A 18 -2.33 25.55 13.07
CA ASP A 18 -1.62 24.54 13.87
C ASP A 18 -0.22 24.24 13.33
N ILE A 19 0.81 24.65 14.08
CA ILE A 19 2.21 24.45 13.70
C ILE A 19 2.58 22.96 13.50
N ALA A 20 1.92 22.03 14.21
CA ALA A 20 2.14 20.60 14.01
C ALA A 20 1.63 20.16 12.63
N LEU A 21 0.50 20.70 12.18
CA LEU A 21 -0.03 20.40 10.84
C LEU A 21 0.85 21.00 9.73
N ILE A 22 1.51 22.13 9.97
CA ILE A 22 2.48 22.70 9.02
C ILE A 22 3.67 21.75 8.85
N TYR A 23 4.32 21.35 9.94
CA TYR A 23 5.46 20.43 9.88
C TYR A 23 5.06 19.02 9.42
N TYR A 24 3.84 18.59 9.72
CA TYR A 24 3.33 17.33 9.21
C TYR A 24 3.11 17.38 7.69
N GLY A 25 2.66 18.52 7.15
CA GLY A 25 2.61 18.74 5.70
C GLY A 25 3.99 18.60 5.04
N ALA A 26 5.05 19.09 5.68
CA ALA A 26 6.43 18.85 5.25
C ALA A 26 6.80 17.35 5.33
N ALA A 27 6.45 16.67 6.42
CA ALA A 27 6.69 15.22 6.57
C ALA A 27 5.99 14.39 5.48
N LEU A 28 4.75 14.75 5.11
CA LEU A 28 4.04 14.11 4.00
C LEU A 28 4.73 14.37 2.65
N CYS A 29 5.27 15.57 2.41
CA CYS A 29 6.08 15.83 1.22
C CYS A 29 7.38 15.01 1.22
N ILE A 30 8.03 14.82 2.37
CA ILE A 30 9.21 13.96 2.50
C ILE A 30 8.89 12.49 2.16
N VAL A 31 7.69 12.00 2.44
CA VAL A 31 7.26 10.66 1.98
C VAL A 31 7.33 10.54 0.46
N HIS A 32 7.05 11.61 -0.29
CA HIS A 32 7.20 11.61 -1.75
C HIS A 32 8.68 11.53 -2.18
N ILE A 33 9.61 12.11 -1.40
CA ILE A 33 11.07 11.94 -1.60
C ILE A 33 11.47 10.48 -1.40
N PHE A 34 11.01 9.84 -0.32
CA PHE A 34 11.28 8.40 -0.12
C PHE A 34 10.61 7.54 -1.19
N THR A 35 9.44 7.95 -1.69
CA THR A 35 8.76 7.26 -2.80
C THR A 35 9.60 7.33 -4.07
N PHE A 36 10.20 8.48 -4.38
CA PHE A 36 11.17 8.62 -5.47
C PHE A 36 12.35 7.66 -5.28
N THR A 37 12.98 7.63 -4.09
CA THR A 37 14.14 6.77 -3.88
C THR A 37 13.79 5.28 -3.99
N PHE A 38 12.59 4.89 -3.56
CA PHE A 38 12.07 3.53 -3.70
C PHE A 38 11.90 3.15 -5.18
N TRP A 39 11.26 4.02 -5.97
CA TRP A 39 11.06 3.80 -7.40
C TRP A 39 12.36 3.91 -8.21
N ASN A 40 13.39 4.61 -7.73
CA ASN A 40 14.66 4.75 -8.43
C ASN A 40 15.67 3.63 -8.12
N ASN A 41 15.76 3.18 -6.86
CA ASN A 41 16.82 2.25 -6.39
C ASN A 41 16.61 0.80 -6.87
N GLN A 42 15.36 0.35 -7.00
CA GLN A 42 15.00 -1.07 -7.16
C GLN A 42 15.30 -1.69 -8.55
N ASN A 43 16.22 -1.15 -9.37
CA ASN A 43 16.30 -1.45 -10.83
C ASN A 43 14.94 -1.31 -11.54
N PHE A 44 14.03 -0.60 -10.88
CA PHE A 44 12.61 -0.62 -11.16
C PHE A 44 12.40 0.05 -12.51
N ILE A 45 12.92 1.27 -12.70
CA ILE A 45 12.98 1.98 -13.98
C ILE A 45 13.57 1.11 -15.10
N ASN A 46 14.70 0.44 -14.85
CA ASN A 46 15.35 -0.41 -15.85
C ASN A 46 14.52 -1.66 -16.21
N HIS A 47 13.70 -2.19 -15.31
CA HIS A 47 12.73 -3.25 -15.60
C HIS A 47 11.52 -2.79 -16.42
N PHE A 48 11.16 -1.49 -16.41
CA PHE A 48 10.10 -0.95 -17.30
C PHE A 48 10.59 -0.70 -18.72
N ILE A 49 11.85 -0.33 -18.87
CA ILE A 49 12.37 0.19 -20.13
C ILE A 49 12.84 -0.94 -21.06
N ASN A 50 13.39 -2.01 -20.51
CA ASN A 50 14.14 -3.01 -21.28
C ASN A 50 13.38 -4.31 -21.55
N ARG A 51 12.05 -4.31 -21.67
CA ARG A 51 11.32 -5.54 -21.98
C ARG A 51 10.49 -5.43 -23.25
N GLY A 52 10.68 -6.44 -24.11
CA GLY A 52 9.78 -6.75 -25.21
C GLY A 52 8.36 -7.02 -24.71
N ALA A 53 7.42 -7.04 -25.64
CA ALA A 53 6.00 -6.96 -25.34
C ALA A 53 5.52 -8.08 -24.38
N GLY A 54 4.71 -7.72 -23.36
CA GLY A 54 4.25 -8.63 -22.30
C GLY A 54 4.70 -8.25 -20.87
N SER A 55 5.47 -7.16 -20.71
CA SER A 55 6.07 -6.77 -19.44
C SER A 55 5.27 -5.75 -18.62
N GLU A 56 4.26 -5.14 -19.22
CA GLU A 56 3.47 -4.12 -18.54
C GLU A 56 2.46 -4.81 -17.62
N MET A 57 2.44 -4.42 -16.35
CA MET A 57 1.44 -4.93 -15.40
C MET A 57 0.38 -3.85 -15.26
N CYS A 58 -0.77 -4.07 -15.89
CA CYS A 58 -1.90 -3.17 -15.85
C CYS A 58 -2.79 -3.44 -14.64
N TRP A 59 -3.54 -2.42 -14.25
CA TRP A 59 -4.56 -2.60 -13.23
C TRP A 59 -5.77 -3.38 -13.78
N PRO A 60 -6.47 -4.11 -12.91
CA PRO A 60 -7.74 -4.79 -13.23
C PRO A 60 -8.80 -3.91 -13.87
N PHE A 61 -8.86 -2.65 -13.47
CA PHE A 61 -9.86 -1.70 -13.94
C PHE A 61 -9.30 -0.78 -15.03
N PHE A 62 -8.07 -1.06 -15.50
CA PHE A 62 -7.40 -0.27 -16.52
C PHE A 62 -6.51 -1.14 -17.43
N PRO A 63 -7.10 -2.06 -18.22
CA PRO A 63 -6.39 -3.02 -19.06
C PRO A 63 -5.61 -2.40 -20.22
N ASP A 64 -5.91 -1.15 -20.57
CA ASP A 64 -5.21 -0.37 -21.60
C ASP A 64 -4.17 0.58 -21.01
N CYS A 65 -3.52 0.18 -19.91
CA CYS A 65 -2.37 0.91 -19.37
C CYS A 65 -1.20 1.18 -20.35
N PRO A 66 -0.95 0.39 -21.42
CA PRO A 66 0.07 0.72 -22.41
C PRO A 66 -0.19 2.05 -23.12
N SER A 67 -1.47 2.43 -23.30
CA SER A 67 -1.85 3.67 -23.98
C SER A 67 -1.39 4.93 -23.26
N ILE A 68 -1.14 4.82 -21.95
CA ILE A 68 -0.63 5.90 -21.11
C ILE A 68 0.78 5.60 -20.60
N ALA A 69 1.47 4.59 -21.10
CA ALA A 69 2.84 4.29 -20.68
C ALA A 69 3.80 5.45 -21.03
N PHE A 70 5.00 5.43 -20.46
CA PHE A 70 6.04 6.37 -20.88
C PHE A 70 6.57 5.97 -22.26
N SER A 71 6.68 6.93 -23.17
CA SER A 71 7.15 6.67 -24.54
C SER A 71 8.64 6.29 -24.59
N SER A 72 9.41 6.67 -23.57
CA SER A 72 10.83 6.34 -23.47
C SER A 72 11.34 6.34 -22.03
N ALA A 73 12.46 5.66 -21.81
CA ALA A 73 13.28 5.72 -20.59
C ALA A 73 13.50 7.14 -20.08
N THR A 74 13.93 8.01 -20.99
CA THR A 74 14.28 9.39 -20.69
C THR A 74 13.05 10.16 -20.21
N SER A 75 11.88 9.95 -20.84
CA SER A 75 10.64 10.60 -20.41
C SER A 75 10.21 10.15 -19.01
N ALA A 76 10.36 8.86 -18.69
CA ALA A 76 10.07 8.32 -17.36
C ALA A 76 11.02 8.91 -16.31
N ALA A 77 12.32 8.98 -16.62
CA ALA A 77 13.32 9.56 -15.73
C ALA A 77 13.05 11.05 -15.49
N ILE A 78 12.82 11.85 -16.54
CA ILE A 78 12.49 13.28 -16.41
C ILE A 78 11.26 13.48 -15.52
N ALA A 79 10.19 12.72 -15.74
CA ALA A 79 8.98 12.80 -14.93
C ALA A 79 9.26 12.47 -13.45
N LEU A 80 10.09 11.45 -13.19
CA LEU A 80 10.42 11.02 -11.84
C LEU A 80 11.32 12.05 -11.11
N TYR A 81 12.30 12.66 -11.78
CA TYR A 81 13.12 13.73 -11.21
C TYR A 81 12.34 15.04 -11.02
N ALA A 82 11.42 15.37 -11.94
CA ALA A 82 10.51 16.50 -11.76
C ALA A 82 9.60 16.30 -10.53
N TYR A 83 9.13 15.08 -10.32
CA TYR A 83 8.37 14.70 -9.12
C TYR A 83 9.21 14.84 -7.84
N LEU A 84 10.49 14.43 -7.84
CA LEU A 84 11.40 14.68 -6.72
C LEU A 84 11.58 16.18 -6.43
N ALA A 85 11.87 16.98 -7.47
CA ALA A 85 12.04 18.42 -7.31
C ALA A 85 10.78 19.06 -6.71
N LEU A 86 9.59 18.65 -7.16
CA LEU A 86 8.33 19.10 -6.62
C LEU A 86 8.15 18.70 -5.14
N ALA A 87 8.59 17.50 -4.74
CA ALA A 87 8.55 17.04 -3.35
C ALA A 87 9.46 17.86 -2.43
N ILE A 88 10.66 18.19 -2.91
CA ILE A 88 11.61 19.07 -2.21
C ILE A 88 11.01 20.47 -2.05
N VAL A 89 10.48 21.05 -3.14
CA VAL A 89 9.83 22.37 -3.11
C VAL A 89 8.64 22.37 -2.14
N GLY A 90 7.77 21.36 -2.18
CA GLY A 90 6.65 21.23 -1.25
C GLY A 90 7.09 21.19 0.21
N THR A 91 8.14 20.42 0.50
CA THR A 91 8.75 20.34 1.83
C THR A 91 9.23 21.72 2.30
N LEU A 92 10.02 22.41 1.47
CA LEU A 92 10.53 23.75 1.77
C LEU A 92 9.41 24.78 1.95
N LEU A 93 8.36 24.73 1.13
CA LEU A 93 7.21 25.63 1.25
C LEU A 93 6.51 25.48 2.61
N PHE A 94 6.32 24.25 3.12
CA PHE A 94 5.78 24.05 4.46
C PHE A 94 6.75 24.54 5.55
N LEU A 95 8.05 24.22 5.44
CA LEU A 95 9.06 24.67 6.41
C LEU A 95 9.17 26.20 6.49
N PHE A 96 9.06 26.89 5.36
CA PHE A 96 8.99 28.35 5.28
C PHE A 96 7.59 28.93 5.54
N LYS A 97 6.66 28.10 6.06
CA LYS A 97 5.29 28.49 6.43
C LYS A 97 4.49 29.09 5.28
N LYS A 98 4.84 28.79 4.03
CA LYS A 98 4.06 29.11 2.82
C LYS A 98 2.96 28.07 2.63
N VAL A 99 2.11 27.91 3.65
CA VAL A 99 1.14 26.81 3.80
C VAL A 99 0.23 26.64 2.59
N LYS A 100 -0.32 27.72 2.04
CA LYS A 100 -1.20 27.65 0.85
C LYS A 100 -0.48 27.02 -0.35
N ALA A 101 0.75 27.45 -0.62
CA ALA A 101 1.53 26.92 -1.74
C ALA A 101 1.93 25.46 -1.47
N GLY A 102 2.45 25.15 -0.28
CA GLY A 102 2.80 23.78 0.12
C GLY A 102 1.61 22.82 0.03
N TYR A 103 0.42 23.27 0.45
CA TYR A 103 -0.83 22.50 0.35
C TYR A 103 -1.17 22.12 -1.09
N TRP A 104 -1.14 23.09 -2.02
CA TRP A 104 -1.38 22.80 -3.43
C TRP A 104 -0.28 21.94 -4.04
N THR A 105 0.98 22.15 -3.66
CA THR A 105 2.08 21.28 -4.07
C THR A 105 1.85 19.83 -3.62
N LEU A 106 1.39 19.60 -2.38
CA LEU A 106 1.07 18.26 -1.89
C LEU A 106 -0.09 17.62 -2.67
N ILE A 107 -1.13 18.39 -3.04
CA ILE A 107 -2.19 17.89 -3.93
C ILE A 107 -1.60 17.40 -5.25
N VAL A 108 -0.75 18.21 -5.89
CA VAL A 108 -0.12 17.85 -7.16
C VAL A 108 0.74 16.59 -7.00
N LEU A 109 1.52 16.49 -5.91
CA LEU A 109 2.32 15.30 -5.61
C LEU A 109 1.47 14.04 -5.45
N VAL A 110 0.34 14.12 -4.74
CA VAL A 110 -0.58 12.99 -4.58
C VAL A 110 -1.19 12.60 -5.93
N ILE A 111 -1.64 13.56 -6.73
CA ILE A 111 -2.18 13.30 -8.07
C ILE A 111 -1.12 12.63 -8.96
N VAL A 112 0.08 13.19 -9.04
CA VAL A 112 1.18 12.64 -9.85
C VAL A 112 1.53 11.24 -9.38
N LYS A 113 1.59 10.99 -8.07
CA LYS A 113 1.81 9.64 -7.51
C LYS A 113 0.72 8.67 -7.94
N VAL A 114 -0.56 9.06 -7.85
CA VAL A 114 -1.68 8.23 -8.31
C VAL A 114 -1.58 7.96 -9.82
N LEU A 115 -1.21 8.95 -10.63
CA LEU A 115 -1.01 8.75 -12.06
C LEU A 115 0.14 7.77 -12.36
N PHE A 116 1.27 7.85 -11.65
CA PHE A 116 2.34 6.84 -11.75
C PHE A 116 1.84 5.45 -11.38
N VAL A 117 1.09 5.34 -10.27
CA VAL A 117 0.48 4.07 -9.85
C VAL A 117 -0.47 3.54 -10.92
N LEU A 118 -1.33 4.36 -11.50
CA LEU A 118 -2.27 3.95 -12.56
C LEU A 118 -1.57 3.51 -13.85
N LYS A 119 -0.41 4.11 -14.20
CA LYS A 119 0.39 3.71 -15.36
C LYS A 119 0.93 2.28 -15.24
N SER A 120 1.26 1.82 -14.03
CA SER A 120 1.62 0.41 -13.83
C SER A 120 1.38 -0.07 -12.40
N TYR A 121 0.78 -1.25 -12.29
CA TYR A 121 0.55 -1.97 -11.03
C TYR A 121 1.82 -2.14 -10.19
N ASN A 122 2.98 -2.22 -10.83
CA ASN A 122 4.27 -2.33 -10.15
C ASN A 122 4.60 -1.14 -9.24
N PHE A 123 4.11 0.06 -9.54
CA PHE A 123 4.34 1.25 -8.71
C PHE A 123 3.58 1.15 -7.37
N MET A 124 2.70 0.16 -7.23
CA MET A 124 1.97 -0.11 -6.02
C MET A 124 2.72 -1.08 -5.09
N GLY A 125 3.17 -0.55 -3.96
CA GLY A 125 3.50 -1.32 -2.78
C GLY A 125 2.52 -0.98 -1.66
N ASN A 126 2.17 -1.96 -0.80
CA ASN A 126 1.32 -1.70 0.37
C ASN A 126 1.96 -0.69 1.34
N TYR A 127 3.29 -0.54 1.30
CA TYR A 127 4.05 0.52 1.95
C TYR A 127 3.57 1.95 1.61
N HIS A 128 2.96 2.15 0.44
CA HIS A 128 2.40 3.44 0.02
C HIS A 128 0.95 3.65 0.49
N TYR A 129 0.29 2.62 1.01
CA TYR A 129 -1.13 2.65 1.33
C TYR A 129 -1.41 3.61 2.49
N MET A 130 -0.75 3.41 3.63
CA MET A 130 -0.92 4.29 4.80
C MET A 130 -0.62 5.78 4.54
N PRO A 131 0.52 6.18 3.95
CA PRO A 131 0.77 7.60 3.69
C PRO A 131 -0.19 8.20 2.65
N LEU A 132 -0.74 7.40 1.72
CA LEU A 132 -1.77 7.88 0.81
C LEU A 132 -3.03 8.25 1.59
N TRP A 133 -3.51 7.36 2.45
CA TRP A 133 -4.67 7.63 3.31
C TRP A 133 -4.44 8.81 4.26
N ALA A 134 -3.24 8.90 4.86
CA ALA A 134 -2.87 10.05 5.68
C ALA A 134 -2.87 11.36 4.87
N SER A 135 -2.39 11.34 3.62
CA SER A 135 -2.42 12.50 2.73
C SER A 135 -3.85 12.90 2.36
N VAL A 136 -4.72 11.93 2.06
CA VAL A 136 -6.15 12.17 1.79
C VAL A 136 -6.83 12.77 3.04
N ALA A 137 -6.61 12.20 4.23
CA ALA A 137 -7.11 12.75 5.49
C ALA A 137 -6.65 14.19 5.71
N TYR A 138 -5.35 14.45 5.51
CA TYR A 138 -4.74 15.76 5.66
C TYR A 138 -5.27 16.78 4.64
N LEU A 139 -5.54 16.38 3.40
CA LEU A 139 -6.00 17.29 2.36
C LEU A 139 -7.53 17.52 2.41
N LEU A 140 -8.32 16.47 2.63
CA LEU A 140 -9.75 16.46 2.33
C LEU A 140 -10.68 16.29 3.54
N PHE A 141 -10.15 16.30 4.77
CA PHE A 141 -10.99 16.15 5.95
C PHE A 141 -10.68 17.22 6.99
N ALA A 142 -11.73 17.75 7.61
CA ALA A 142 -11.63 18.68 8.73
C ALA A 142 -11.29 17.91 10.02
N ASP A 143 -10.88 18.63 11.08
CA ASP A 143 -10.40 18.03 12.33
C ASP A 143 -9.21 17.08 12.03
N LYS A 144 -8.24 17.60 11.28
CA LYS A 144 -7.12 16.86 10.68
C LYS A 144 -6.34 16.08 11.71
N VAL A 145 -6.02 16.71 12.84
CA VAL A 145 -5.22 16.10 13.91
C VAL A 145 -5.94 14.86 14.45
N ARG A 146 -7.22 14.97 14.82
CA ARG A 146 -7.96 13.80 15.34
C ARG A 146 -8.17 12.75 14.27
N THR A 147 -8.55 13.16 13.06
CA THR A 147 -8.73 12.24 11.93
C THR A 147 -7.48 11.41 11.68
N LEU A 148 -6.32 12.07 11.61
CA LEU A 148 -5.02 11.39 11.43
C LEU A 148 -4.69 10.49 12.63
N PHE A 149 -4.94 10.94 13.85
CA PHE A 149 -4.66 10.14 15.06
C PHE A 149 -5.47 8.84 15.09
N TYR A 150 -6.76 8.88 14.82
CA TYR A 150 -7.58 7.66 14.79
C TYR A 150 -7.29 6.80 13.57
N LEU A 151 -7.02 7.41 12.41
CA LEU A 151 -6.69 6.69 11.19
C LEU A 151 -5.37 5.92 11.35
N ILE A 152 -4.33 6.55 11.91
CA ILE A 152 -3.02 5.91 12.12
C ILE A 152 -3.11 4.77 13.13
N VAL A 153 -3.84 4.93 14.24
CA VAL A 153 -4.09 3.82 15.18
C VAL A 153 -4.86 2.69 14.50
N SER A 154 -5.88 3.03 13.69
CA SER A 154 -6.64 2.03 12.93
C SER A 154 -5.75 1.27 11.93
N PHE A 155 -4.76 1.93 11.34
CA PHE A 155 -3.74 1.28 10.51
C PHE A 155 -2.91 0.26 11.29
N TYR A 156 -2.42 0.61 12.48
CA TYR A 156 -1.71 -0.34 13.34
C TYR A 156 -2.61 -1.52 13.70
N MET A 157 -3.85 -1.26 14.12
CA MET A 157 -4.78 -2.35 14.44
C MET A 157 -5.05 -3.27 13.25
N GLY A 158 -5.31 -2.68 12.08
CA GLY A 158 -5.49 -3.45 10.85
C GLY A 158 -4.25 -4.28 10.50
N ALA A 159 -3.06 -3.72 10.70
CA ALA A 159 -1.79 -4.40 10.50
C ALA A 159 -1.57 -5.55 11.50
N GLY A 160 -2.01 -5.42 12.75
CA GLY A 160 -1.97 -6.50 13.75
C GLY A 160 -2.98 -7.60 13.44
N LEU A 161 -4.18 -7.23 12.99
CA LEU A 161 -5.24 -8.18 12.62
C LEU A 161 -4.87 -9.07 11.43
N ILE A 162 -4.06 -8.59 10.47
CA ILE A 162 -3.60 -9.45 9.36
C ILE A 162 -2.45 -10.38 9.78
N LYS A 163 -1.70 -10.02 10.83
CA LYS A 163 -0.58 -10.82 11.38
C LYS A 163 -1.01 -11.86 12.41
N PHE A 164 -2.29 -11.88 12.78
CA PHE A 164 -2.82 -12.89 13.70
C PHE A 164 -3.04 -14.23 12.97
N ASN A 165 -1.95 -14.86 12.55
CA ASN A 165 -1.93 -16.14 11.84
C ASN A 165 -0.60 -16.88 12.10
N TYR A 166 -0.57 -18.18 11.76
CA TYR A 166 0.60 -19.02 12.01
C TYR A 166 1.81 -18.69 11.11
N GLU A 167 1.58 -18.27 9.88
CA GLU A 167 2.63 -17.83 8.92
C GLU A 167 3.42 -16.64 9.47
N TRP A 168 2.76 -15.72 10.19
CA TRP A 168 3.42 -14.64 10.92
C TRP A 168 4.12 -15.15 12.17
N LEU A 169 3.42 -15.89 13.06
CA LEU A 169 3.96 -16.33 14.36
C LEU A 169 5.16 -17.26 14.24
N SER A 170 5.25 -18.04 13.15
CA SER A 170 6.41 -18.87 12.81
C SER A 170 7.60 -18.09 12.26
N GLY A 171 7.38 -16.83 11.83
CA GLY A 171 8.38 -16.00 11.15
C GLY A 171 8.50 -16.27 9.64
N ALA A 172 7.70 -17.17 9.07
CA ALA A 172 7.75 -17.53 7.65
C ALA A 172 7.40 -16.35 6.72
N SER A 173 6.51 -15.46 7.16
CA SER A 173 6.12 -14.23 6.45
C SER A 173 7.21 -13.14 6.37
N LEU A 174 8.32 -13.26 7.11
CA LEU A 174 9.36 -12.23 7.12
C LEU A 174 10.12 -12.20 5.77
N LEU A 175 10.32 -10.99 5.22
CA LEU A 175 11.00 -10.82 3.93
C LEU A 175 12.48 -11.22 3.98
N ARG A 176 13.08 -11.10 5.15
CA ARG A 176 14.47 -11.48 5.44
C ARG A 176 14.51 -12.14 6.80
N PRO A 177 15.46 -13.07 7.03
CA PRO A 177 15.66 -13.65 8.34
C PRO A 177 15.87 -12.57 9.40
N ALA A 178 15.17 -12.70 10.52
CA ALA A 178 15.41 -11.83 11.67
C ALA A 178 16.78 -12.15 12.28
N ILE A 179 17.40 -11.14 12.89
CA ILE A 179 18.67 -11.31 13.62
C ILE A 179 18.48 -12.20 14.86
N ILE A 180 17.25 -12.25 15.40
CA ILE A 180 16.86 -13.11 16.52
C ILE A 180 16.15 -14.37 15.99
N GLY A 181 16.35 -15.51 16.67
CA GLY A 181 15.78 -16.81 16.27
C GLY A 181 15.11 -17.56 17.42
N GLY A 182 14.57 -18.74 17.11
CA GLY A 182 13.96 -19.66 18.08
C GLY A 182 12.78 -19.06 18.85
N THR A 183 12.64 -19.43 20.13
CA THR A 183 11.55 -18.98 21.00
C THR A 183 11.51 -17.45 21.15
N LEU A 184 12.67 -16.79 21.15
CA LEU A 184 12.74 -15.33 21.26
C LEU A 184 12.10 -14.63 20.05
N LEU A 185 12.29 -15.19 18.85
CA LEU A 185 11.62 -14.70 17.64
C LEU A 185 10.10 -14.85 17.77
N GLY A 186 9.60 -16.02 18.17
CA GLY A 186 8.16 -16.26 18.36
C GLY A 186 7.53 -15.28 19.37
N ILE A 187 8.18 -15.07 20.52
CA ILE A 187 7.72 -14.09 21.53
C ILE A 187 7.72 -12.67 20.94
N SER A 188 8.75 -12.31 20.18
CA SER A 188 8.85 -10.99 19.56
C SER A 188 7.76 -10.76 18.51
N LEU A 189 7.43 -11.78 17.72
CA LEU A 189 6.37 -11.73 16.70
C LEU A 189 4.97 -11.63 17.34
N LEU A 190 4.73 -12.33 18.45
CA LEU A 190 3.52 -12.18 19.25
C LEU A 190 3.44 -10.78 19.88
N TYR A 191 4.57 -10.28 20.40
CA TYR A 191 4.65 -8.92 20.93
C TYR A 191 4.28 -7.87 19.89
N VAL A 192 4.73 -8.02 18.63
CA VAL A 192 4.33 -7.11 17.54
C VAL A 192 2.82 -7.04 17.38
N ILE A 193 2.12 -8.19 17.43
CA ILE A 193 0.65 -8.22 17.34
C ILE A 193 0.02 -7.48 18.52
N LEU A 194 0.45 -7.78 19.75
CA LEU A 194 -0.05 -7.11 20.96
C LEU A 194 0.22 -5.60 20.93
N PHE A 195 1.38 -5.21 20.41
CA PHE A 195 1.74 -3.82 20.24
C PHE A 195 0.83 -3.13 19.22
N GLU A 196 0.64 -3.73 18.04
CA GLU A 196 -0.18 -3.18 16.95
C GLU A 196 -1.68 -3.16 17.28
N MET A 197 -2.18 -4.09 18.10
CA MET A 197 -3.61 -4.16 18.48
C MET A 197 -3.95 -3.41 19.77
N CYS A 198 -3.03 -3.39 20.75
CA CYS A 198 -3.30 -2.88 22.10
C CYS A 198 -2.41 -1.68 22.46
N PHE A 199 -1.08 -1.77 22.35
CA PHE A 199 -0.21 -0.67 22.81
C PHE A 199 -0.24 0.57 21.91
N CYS A 200 -0.58 0.43 20.63
CA CYS A 200 -0.74 1.56 19.72
C CYS A 200 -1.80 2.56 20.21
N TRP A 201 -2.79 2.13 21.01
CA TRP A 201 -3.77 3.01 21.65
C TRP A 201 -3.15 3.98 22.65
N GLY A 202 -1.97 3.66 23.19
CA GLY A 202 -1.17 4.57 24.00
C GLY A 202 -0.84 5.88 23.28
N LEU A 203 -0.84 5.91 21.94
CA LEU A 203 -0.69 7.14 21.14
C LEU A 203 -1.87 8.11 21.30
N LEU A 204 -3.03 7.62 21.76
CA LEU A 204 -4.23 8.42 22.04
C LEU A 204 -4.39 8.73 23.54
N VAL A 205 -3.49 8.23 24.38
CA VAL A 205 -3.58 8.40 25.83
C VAL A 205 -2.96 9.75 26.25
N LYS A 206 -3.65 10.48 27.15
CA LYS A 206 -3.15 11.75 27.71
C LYS A 206 -2.06 11.59 28.77
N ARG A 207 -1.98 10.42 29.40
CA ARG A 207 -0.97 10.14 30.43
C ARG A 207 0.42 10.15 29.78
N LYS A 208 1.20 11.21 30.03
CA LYS A 208 2.48 11.50 29.35
C LYS A 208 3.41 10.29 29.24
N TRP A 209 3.60 9.55 30.32
CA TRP A 209 4.51 8.40 30.31
C TRP A 209 4.00 7.26 29.42
N LEU A 210 2.69 6.98 29.40
CA LEU A 210 2.10 5.96 28.51
C LEU A 210 2.20 6.39 27.04
N PHE A 211 1.93 7.66 26.76
CA PHE A 211 2.10 8.22 25.42
C PHE A 211 3.53 8.09 24.93
N TRP A 212 4.50 8.57 25.72
CA TRP A 212 5.90 8.51 25.33
C TRP A 212 6.43 7.08 25.24
N LEU A 213 5.97 6.18 26.11
CA LEU A 213 6.25 4.75 26.00
C LEU A 213 5.74 4.20 24.66
N ALA A 214 4.49 4.49 24.27
CA ALA A 214 3.95 4.06 23.00
C ALA A 214 4.71 4.65 21.81
N VAL A 215 5.07 5.95 21.84
CA VAL A 215 5.90 6.60 20.82
C VAL A 215 7.25 5.89 20.70
N ILE A 216 7.97 5.68 21.82
CA ILE A 216 9.27 5.01 21.83
C ILE A 216 9.14 3.60 21.24
N GLN A 217 8.11 2.85 21.62
CA GLN A 217 7.87 1.51 21.09
C GLN A 217 7.57 1.52 19.58
N VAL A 218 6.78 2.48 19.07
CA VAL A 218 6.58 2.66 17.63
C VAL A 218 7.90 2.89 16.91
N PHE A 219 8.72 3.82 17.39
CA PHE A 219 10.01 4.12 16.76
C PHE A 219 10.99 2.94 16.87
N ALA A 220 11.05 2.26 18.01
CA ALA A 220 11.88 1.08 18.21
C ALA A 220 11.47 -0.08 17.30
N PHE A 221 10.16 -0.33 17.17
CA PHE A 221 9.61 -1.32 16.24
C PHE A 221 10.03 -1.03 14.80
N HIS A 222 9.86 0.21 14.33
CA HIS A 222 10.24 0.58 12.97
C HIS A 222 11.75 0.53 12.75
N ALA A 223 12.54 1.00 13.71
CA ALA A 223 14.00 0.91 13.66
C ALA A 223 14.47 -0.55 13.58
N PHE A 224 13.90 -1.44 14.40
CA PHE A 224 14.18 -2.87 14.32
C PHE A 224 13.75 -3.45 12.98
N SER A 225 12.56 -3.11 12.48
CA SER A 225 12.03 -3.64 11.22
C SER A 225 12.90 -3.32 10.00
N TRP A 226 13.79 -2.32 10.08
CA TRP A 226 14.66 -1.90 8.97
C TRP A 226 15.45 -3.06 8.35
N HIS A 227 16.03 -3.96 9.16
CA HIS A 227 16.81 -5.08 8.62
C HIS A 227 15.93 -6.13 7.92
N ILE A 228 14.65 -6.20 8.29
CA ILE A 228 13.67 -7.16 7.75
C ILE A 228 13.08 -6.61 6.44
N VAL A 229 12.54 -5.40 6.46
CA VAL A 229 11.75 -4.82 5.35
C VAL A 229 12.49 -3.76 4.53
N GLY A 230 13.71 -3.41 4.92
CA GLY A 230 14.52 -2.38 4.28
C GLY A 230 14.17 -0.96 4.74
N TYR A 231 14.89 0.03 4.20
CA TYR A 231 14.84 1.42 4.65
C TYR A 231 13.50 2.12 4.40
N PHE A 232 12.81 1.76 3.31
CA PHE A 232 11.69 2.56 2.80
C PHE A 232 10.53 2.63 3.80
N TYR A 233 10.13 1.49 4.35
CA TYR A 233 9.00 1.42 5.26
C TYR A 233 9.21 2.20 6.58
N PRO A 234 10.30 1.97 7.34
CA PRO A 234 10.57 2.73 8.57
C PRO A 234 10.60 4.24 8.36
N CYS A 235 11.18 4.70 7.24
CA CYS A 235 11.24 6.12 6.88
C CYS A 235 9.85 6.71 6.64
N VAL A 236 9.01 6.04 5.84
CA VAL A 236 7.62 6.46 5.58
C VAL A 236 6.79 6.46 6.86
N MET A 237 6.93 5.43 7.70
CA MET A 237 6.19 5.31 8.94
C MET A 237 6.58 6.38 9.95
N SER A 238 7.87 6.72 10.03
CA SER A 238 8.37 7.80 10.87
C SER A 238 7.79 9.16 10.47
N CYS A 239 7.73 9.47 9.17
CA CYS A 239 7.04 10.66 8.68
C CYS A 239 5.54 10.63 9.01
N THR A 240 4.88 9.48 8.82
CA THR A 240 3.42 9.35 9.02
C THR A 240 3.02 9.48 10.49
N VAL A 241 3.80 8.90 11.41
CA VAL A 241 3.57 8.95 12.87
C VAL A 241 4.05 10.28 13.47
N SER A 242 4.88 11.06 12.78
CA SER A 242 5.44 12.31 13.32
C SER A 242 4.39 13.28 13.85
N ILE A 243 3.15 13.26 13.36
CA ILE A 243 2.05 14.10 13.86
C ILE A 243 1.83 13.97 15.37
N TYR A 244 2.00 12.78 15.96
CA TYR A 244 1.86 12.60 17.41
C TYR A 244 2.95 13.36 18.17
N VAL A 245 4.20 13.21 17.73
CA VAL A 245 5.34 13.88 18.35
C VAL A 245 5.22 15.39 18.17
N LEU A 246 4.96 15.84 16.94
CA LEU A 246 4.79 17.27 16.61
C LEU A 246 3.70 17.91 17.47
N LYS A 247 2.58 17.21 17.70
CA LYS A 247 1.50 17.71 18.56
C LYS A 247 1.89 17.67 20.04
N ALA A 248 2.53 16.60 20.51
CA ALA A 248 2.98 16.45 21.89
C ALA A 248 4.03 17.48 22.33
N LEU A 249 4.80 18.03 21.39
CA LEU A 249 5.76 19.11 21.63
C LEU A 249 5.10 20.48 21.86
N GLN A 250 3.82 20.64 21.53
CA GLN A 250 3.08 21.87 21.80
C GLN A 250 2.66 21.94 23.28
N LYS A 251 2.93 23.07 23.94
CA LYS A 251 2.65 23.26 25.38
C LYS A 251 1.18 23.00 25.73
N ASP A 252 0.27 23.44 24.87
CA ASP A 252 -1.17 23.38 25.14
C ASP A 252 -1.79 22.00 24.89
N TYR A 253 -1.09 21.10 24.19
CA TYR A 253 -1.60 19.75 23.92
C TYR A 253 -1.92 18.97 25.20
N TRP A 254 -1.11 19.15 26.24
CA TRP A 254 -1.28 18.45 27.51
C TRP A 254 -2.29 19.13 28.45
N ARG A 255 -2.83 20.30 28.09
CA ARG A 255 -3.78 21.06 28.91
C ARG A 255 -5.24 20.73 28.63
N ASP A 256 -5.59 20.39 27.38
CA ASP A 256 -6.96 19.99 27.03
C ASP A 256 -7.18 18.50 27.34
N GLU A 257 -7.75 18.20 28.50
CA GLU A 257 -8.03 16.83 28.97
C GLU A 257 -8.97 16.06 28.06
N ASN A 258 -9.85 16.75 27.33
CA ASN A 258 -10.90 16.13 26.52
C ASN A 258 -10.55 15.98 25.04
N PHE A 259 -9.39 16.50 24.60
CA PHE A 259 -9.04 16.54 23.17
C PHE A 259 -9.03 15.16 22.49
N LEU A 260 -8.48 14.13 23.19
CA LEU A 260 -8.26 12.79 22.63
C LEU A 260 -9.39 11.80 22.93
N LEU A 261 -10.23 12.10 23.92
CA LEU A 261 -11.42 11.28 24.23
C LEU A 261 -12.58 11.61 23.28
N LYS A 262 -12.53 12.78 22.63
CA LYS A 262 -13.50 13.17 21.61
C LYS A 262 -13.14 12.49 20.30
N PHE A 263 -13.97 11.53 19.92
CA PHE A 263 -13.95 10.96 18.57
C PHE A 263 -14.06 12.08 17.52
N PRO A 264 -13.53 11.92 16.29
CA PRO A 264 -13.61 12.96 15.27
C PRO A 264 -15.06 13.38 15.06
N SER A 265 -15.39 14.64 15.33
CA SER A 265 -16.79 15.11 15.27
C SER A 265 -17.24 15.40 13.84
N ALA A 266 -16.29 15.53 12.92
CA ALA A 266 -16.57 15.73 11.51
C ALA A 266 -17.13 14.45 10.89
N LYS A 267 -18.37 14.49 10.39
CA LYS A 267 -19.02 13.36 9.69
C LYS A 267 -18.14 12.73 8.61
N GLY A 268 -17.36 13.55 7.89
CA GLY A 268 -16.42 13.07 6.89
C GLY A 268 -15.30 12.19 7.48
N ALA A 269 -14.74 12.56 8.63
CA ALA A 269 -13.69 11.77 9.29
C ALA A 269 -14.21 10.40 9.73
N LEU A 270 -15.45 10.35 10.25
CA LEU A 270 -16.13 9.10 10.58
C LEU A 270 -16.32 8.22 9.34
N ALA A 271 -16.80 8.81 8.25
CA ALA A 271 -16.97 8.11 6.99
C ALA A 271 -15.63 7.56 6.46
N LEU A 272 -14.54 8.32 6.55
CA LEU A 272 -13.21 7.86 6.15
C LEU A 272 -12.77 6.64 6.96
N LEU A 273 -12.93 6.67 8.29
CA LEU A 273 -12.60 5.53 9.16
C LEU A 273 -13.47 4.32 8.86
N ALA A 274 -14.78 4.53 8.62
CA ALA A 274 -15.69 3.46 8.24
C ALA A 274 -15.28 2.82 6.91
N VAL A 275 -14.96 3.61 5.88
CA VAL A 275 -14.47 3.10 4.59
C VAL A 275 -13.15 2.35 4.78
N PHE A 276 -12.21 2.88 5.58
CA PHE A 276 -10.97 2.17 5.89
C PHE A 276 -11.24 0.78 6.46
N TRP A 277 -12.11 0.67 7.47
CA TRP A 277 -12.45 -0.60 8.11
C TRP A 277 -13.23 -1.54 7.19
N LEU A 278 -14.15 -1.02 6.38
CA LEU A 278 -14.81 -1.82 5.33
C LEU A 278 -13.78 -2.43 4.39
N CYS A 279 -12.80 -1.65 3.94
CA CYS A 279 -11.70 -2.16 3.12
C CYS A 279 -10.85 -3.23 3.82
N GLN A 280 -10.76 -3.23 5.16
CA GLN A 280 -10.03 -4.28 5.90
C GLN A 280 -10.88 -5.53 6.14
N LEU A 281 -12.20 -5.37 6.33
CA LEU A 281 -13.11 -6.45 6.75
C LEU A 281 -13.76 -7.17 5.57
N VAL A 282 -14.10 -6.48 4.48
CA VAL A 282 -14.76 -7.08 3.31
C VAL A 282 -13.95 -8.24 2.73
N PRO A 283 -12.62 -8.14 2.52
CA PRO A 283 -11.85 -9.27 1.99
C PRO A 283 -11.88 -10.49 2.92
N LYS A 284 -11.89 -10.27 4.25
CA LYS A 284 -11.97 -11.35 5.25
C LYS A 284 -13.36 -11.97 5.35
N ALA A 285 -14.41 -11.17 5.15
CA ALA A 285 -15.79 -11.64 5.21
C ALA A 285 -16.22 -12.40 3.95
N THR A 286 -15.60 -12.09 2.81
CA THR A 286 -15.96 -12.67 1.50
C THR A 286 -15.05 -13.81 1.06
N ARG A 287 -13.85 -13.94 1.63
CA ARG A 287 -12.86 -14.94 1.21
C ARG A 287 -12.28 -15.66 2.42
N THR A 288 -12.34 -16.99 2.42
CA THR A 288 -11.81 -17.84 3.50
C THR A 288 -10.30 -17.69 3.67
N ASN A 289 -9.56 -17.55 2.56
CA ASN A 289 -8.12 -17.38 2.57
C ASN A 289 -7.68 -16.27 1.59
N SER A 290 -8.09 -15.03 1.88
CA SER A 290 -7.62 -13.85 1.14
C SER A 290 -6.09 -13.83 1.09
N ALA A 291 -5.46 -14.31 2.18
CA ALA A 291 -4.06 -14.68 2.42
C ALA A 291 -3.30 -15.39 1.29
N VAL A 292 -4.00 -16.19 0.50
CA VAL A 292 -3.43 -17.07 -0.52
C VAL A 292 -3.87 -16.70 -1.93
N ASP A 293 -5.15 -16.34 -2.09
CA ASP A 293 -5.71 -16.06 -3.40
C ASP A 293 -5.35 -14.66 -3.94
N GLY A 294 -5.00 -13.72 -3.05
CA GLY A 294 -4.64 -12.34 -3.44
C GLY A 294 -5.84 -11.49 -3.85
N LEU A 295 -7.03 -12.07 -3.88
CA LEU A 295 -8.26 -11.44 -4.35
C LEU A 295 -8.77 -10.46 -3.30
N MET A 296 -9.31 -9.33 -3.78
CA MET A 296 -9.78 -8.23 -2.93
C MET A 296 -8.74 -7.63 -1.98
N ARG A 297 -7.44 -7.91 -2.17
CA ARG A 297 -6.37 -7.30 -1.34
C ARG A 297 -5.93 -5.92 -1.78
N ILE A 298 -6.32 -5.48 -2.97
CA ILE A 298 -6.01 -4.13 -3.48
C ILE A 298 -6.48 -3.04 -2.50
N PRO A 299 -7.74 -3.08 -2.01
CA PRO A 299 -8.21 -2.08 -1.06
C PRO A 299 -7.72 -2.31 0.37
N SER A 300 -7.08 -3.44 0.73
CA SER A 300 -6.73 -3.74 2.12
C SER A 300 -5.25 -3.62 2.43
N LEU A 301 -4.94 -3.59 3.72
CA LEU A 301 -3.60 -3.92 4.19
C LEU A 301 -3.30 -5.37 3.82
N ASN A 302 -2.11 -5.60 3.28
CA ASN A 302 -1.60 -6.92 2.88
C ASN A 302 -0.08 -7.00 3.03
N MET A 303 0.50 -6.13 3.86
CA MET A 303 1.93 -6.14 4.11
C MET A 303 2.26 -7.19 5.18
N LEU A 304 3.05 -8.19 4.78
CA LEU A 304 3.49 -9.30 5.64
C LEU A 304 2.32 -10.04 6.30
N ASP A 305 1.19 -10.16 5.59
CA ASP A 305 0.08 -11.00 6.03
C ASP A 305 0.47 -12.48 5.91
N ALA A 306 1.09 -12.85 4.80
CA ALA A 306 1.59 -14.18 4.52
C ALA A 306 2.71 -14.19 3.47
N ARG A 307 3.59 -15.21 3.52
CA ARG A 307 4.45 -15.55 2.40
C ARG A 307 3.78 -16.64 1.58
N THR A 308 3.46 -16.32 0.33
CA THR A 308 2.83 -17.26 -0.58
C THR A 308 3.83 -17.89 -1.54
N GLU A 309 3.56 -19.14 -1.87
CA GLU A 309 4.21 -19.87 -2.95
C GLU A 309 3.16 -20.25 -3.98
N CYS A 310 3.53 -20.20 -5.26
CA CYS A 310 2.57 -20.45 -6.33
C CYS A 310 3.19 -21.21 -7.49
N HIS A 311 2.35 -22.01 -8.15
CA HIS A 311 2.60 -22.64 -9.42
C HIS A 311 1.70 -22.00 -10.47
N VAL A 312 2.31 -21.48 -11.52
CA VAL A 312 1.59 -20.89 -12.64
C VAL A 312 1.90 -21.69 -13.88
N THR A 313 0.86 -22.11 -14.58
CA THR A 313 0.98 -22.86 -15.81
C THR A 313 0.14 -22.19 -16.87
N LEU A 314 0.77 -21.89 -18.01
CA LEU A 314 0.10 -21.43 -19.21
C LEU A 314 0.16 -22.58 -20.23
N PHE A 315 -1.01 -22.97 -20.72
CA PHE A 315 -1.15 -23.95 -21.79
C PHE A 315 -1.59 -23.24 -23.05
N GLU A 316 -0.98 -23.60 -24.18
CA GLU A 316 -1.35 -23.12 -25.50
C GLU A 316 -1.78 -24.32 -26.33
N ASP A 317 -3.00 -24.29 -26.87
CA ASP A 317 -3.44 -25.31 -27.83
C ASP A 317 -3.02 -24.90 -29.24
N ILE A 318 -2.12 -25.68 -29.84
CA ILE A 318 -1.63 -25.51 -31.21
C ILE A 318 -1.96 -26.79 -31.98
N ASP A 319 -2.82 -26.71 -33.01
CA ASP A 319 -3.10 -27.79 -33.95
C ASP A 319 -3.31 -29.18 -33.29
N ASP A 320 -4.26 -29.27 -32.35
CA ASP A 320 -4.60 -30.47 -31.54
C ASP A 320 -3.48 -30.98 -30.59
N HIS A 321 -2.43 -30.19 -30.37
CA HIS A 321 -1.41 -30.44 -29.35
C HIS A 321 -1.38 -29.33 -28.30
N THR A 322 -1.45 -29.70 -27.02
CA THR A 322 -1.29 -28.75 -25.91
C THR A 322 0.19 -28.58 -25.58
N ARG A 323 0.74 -27.39 -25.85
CA ARG A 323 2.08 -27.02 -25.41
C ARG A 323 2.01 -26.37 -24.05
N MET A 324 2.68 -26.98 -23.07
CA MET A 324 2.90 -26.39 -21.76
C MET A 324 4.16 -25.53 -21.80
N ASP A 325 4.06 -24.26 -21.42
CA ASP A 325 5.23 -23.40 -21.32
C ASP A 325 5.23 -22.67 -19.97
N SER A 326 6.14 -23.11 -19.11
CA SER A 326 6.36 -22.54 -17.77
C SER A 326 7.32 -21.34 -17.77
N ASN A 327 7.87 -20.96 -18.93
CA ASN A 327 8.86 -19.88 -19.07
C ASN A 327 8.27 -18.57 -19.62
N TYR A 328 6.98 -18.49 -19.97
CA TYR A 328 6.36 -17.24 -20.40
C TYR A 328 6.36 -16.14 -19.33
N PHE A 329 6.39 -16.52 -18.05
CA PHE A 329 6.28 -15.56 -16.96
C PHE A 329 7.65 -15.13 -16.40
N SER A 330 7.78 -13.83 -16.16
CA SER A 330 8.95 -13.23 -15.55
C SER A 330 9.24 -13.81 -14.17
N LYS A 331 10.41 -14.42 -13.96
CA LYS A 331 10.81 -14.99 -12.65
C LYS A 331 11.19 -13.93 -11.59
N THR A 332 11.20 -12.64 -11.95
CA THR A 332 11.72 -11.54 -11.13
C THR A 332 10.63 -10.64 -10.54
N PHE A 333 9.53 -11.21 -10.03
CA PHE A 333 8.52 -10.42 -9.33
C PHE A 333 8.96 -10.13 -7.89
N ALA A 334 8.55 -8.97 -7.36
CA ALA A 334 8.63 -8.71 -5.93
C ALA A 334 7.80 -9.76 -5.18
N VAL A 335 8.19 -10.07 -3.94
CA VAL A 335 7.53 -11.11 -3.11
C VAL A 335 6.01 -10.97 -3.11
N ARG A 336 5.50 -9.74 -3.04
CA ARG A 336 4.07 -9.42 -3.04
C ARG A 336 3.34 -9.75 -4.36
N THR A 337 3.95 -9.44 -5.49
CA THR A 337 3.31 -9.57 -6.81
C THR A 337 3.54 -10.95 -7.43
N LYS A 338 4.41 -11.77 -6.82
CA LYS A 338 4.81 -13.08 -7.33
C LYS A 338 3.65 -14.04 -7.50
N CYS A 339 2.68 -14.02 -6.60
CA CYS A 339 1.52 -14.93 -6.64
C CYS A 339 0.20 -14.17 -6.81
N ASP A 340 0.27 -12.95 -7.31
CA ASP A 340 -0.91 -12.10 -7.48
C ASP A 340 -1.62 -12.44 -8.81
N PRO A 341 -2.88 -12.89 -8.79
CA PRO A 341 -3.61 -13.25 -10.01
C PRO A 341 -3.75 -12.09 -11.00
N VAL A 342 -3.79 -10.85 -10.51
CA VAL A 342 -3.86 -9.64 -11.34
C VAL A 342 -2.71 -9.57 -12.33
N VAL A 343 -1.50 -9.96 -11.88
CA VAL A 343 -0.28 -9.89 -12.68
C VAL A 343 -0.34 -10.86 -13.85
N TYR A 344 -0.71 -12.11 -13.58
CA TYR A 344 -0.77 -13.16 -14.59
C TYR A 344 -1.88 -12.91 -15.61
N LEU A 345 -3.05 -12.44 -15.15
CA LEU A 345 -4.15 -12.07 -16.05
C LEU A 345 -3.80 -10.88 -16.94
N SER A 346 -3.09 -9.88 -16.41
CA SER A 346 -2.58 -8.78 -17.23
C SER A 346 -1.64 -9.28 -18.32
N GLN A 347 -0.78 -10.27 -18.02
CA GLN A 347 0.15 -10.83 -18.99
C GLN A 347 -0.55 -11.67 -20.05
N VAL A 348 -1.48 -12.54 -19.67
CA VAL A 348 -2.30 -13.32 -20.62
C VAL A 348 -3.09 -12.39 -21.53
N ASN A 349 -3.74 -11.36 -21.00
CA ASN A 349 -4.47 -10.38 -21.81
C ASN A 349 -3.58 -9.68 -22.84
N GLN A 350 -2.31 -9.42 -22.52
CA GLN A 350 -1.36 -8.85 -23.49
C GLN A 350 -0.92 -9.83 -24.57
N LEU A 351 -0.82 -11.13 -24.25
CA LEU A 351 -0.55 -12.17 -25.24
C LEU A 351 -1.74 -12.29 -26.20
N CYS A 352 -2.96 -12.39 -25.67
CA CYS A 352 -4.19 -12.45 -26.46
C CYS A 352 -4.40 -11.22 -27.37
N LYS A 353 -3.94 -10.03 -26.95
CA LYS A 353 -3.98 -8.83 -27.82
C LYS A 353 -3.05 -8.91 -29.02
N LYS A 354 -1.93 -9.66 -28.92
CA LYS A 354 -1.00 -9.85 -30.04
C LYS A 354 -1.50 -10.90 -31.02
N ASP A 355 -2.07 -11.97 -30.49
CA ASP A 355 -2.71 -13.02 -31.28
C ASP A 355 -4.07 -13.39 -30.67
N PRO A 356 -5.16 -12.77 -31.17
CA PRO A 356 -6.50 -13.00 -30.65
C PRO A 356 -7.04 -14.42 -30.89
N ASN A 357 -6.48 -15.16 -31.85
CA ASN A 357 -6.97 -16.50 -32.20
C ASN A 357 -6.31 -17.60 -31.35
N GLN A 358 -5.30 -17.26 -30.55
CA GLN A 358 -4.59 -18.19 -29.69
C GLN A 358 -5.52 -18.72 -28.58
N LYS A 359 -5.46 -20.02 -28.30
CA LYS A 359 -6.20 -20.64 -27.18
C LYS A 359 -5.27 -20.81 -26.00
N LEU A 360 -5.33 -19.85 -25.08
CA LEU A 360 -4.51 -19.85 -23.87
C LEU A 360 -5.32 -20.32 -22.65
N HIS A 361 -4.82 -21.31 -21.92
CA HIS A 361 -5.38 -21.73 -20.63
C HIS A 361 -4.43 -21.36 -19.50
N LEU A 362 -4.92 -20.64 -18.49
CA LEU A 362 -4.15 -20.19 -17.34
C LEU A 362 -4.60 -20.94 -16.09
N SER A 363 -3.69 -21.67 -15.47
CA SER A 363 -3.86 -22.24 -14.13
C SER A 363 -2.91 -21.59 -13.14
N LEU A 364 -3.46 -21.07 -12.04
CA LEU A 364 -2.72 -20.53 -10.90
C LEU A 364 -3.10 -21.31 -9.65
N GLN A 365 -2.11 -21.90 -9.00
CA GLN A 365 -2.26 -22.51 -7.68
C GLN A 365 -1.34 -21.80 -6.70
N SER A 366 -1.80 -21.62 -5.46
CA SER A 366 -1.06 -20.90 -4.43
C SER A 366 -1.22 -21.59 -3.07
N ARG A 367 -0.24 -21.46 -2.20
CA ARG A 367 -0.27 -21.89 -0.80
C ARG A 367 0.47 -20.91 0.09
N LEU A 368 0.20 -20.97 1.39
CA LEU A 368 1.09 -20.40 2.39
C LEU A 368 2.38 -21.22 2.45
N SER A 369 3.51 -20.60 2.78
CA SER A 369 4.77 -21.34 2.83
C SER A 369 4.78 -22.39 3.95
N THR A 370 3.97 -22.22 5.00
CA THR A 370 3.76 -23.22 6.06
C THR A 370 2.74 -24.32 5.73
N ASP A 371 1.95 -24.19 4.65
CA ASP A 371 0.91 -25.16 4.32
C ASP A 371 1.45 -26.23 3.36
N ASP A 372 1.11 -27.51 3.52
CA ASP A 372 1.61 -28.56 2.61
C ASP A 372 0.89 -28.60 1.24
N LYS A 373 -0.34 -28.08 1.17
CA LYS A 373 -1.22 -28.24 0.01
C LYS A 373 -1.37 -26.93 -0.77
N PHE A 374 -1.33 -27.05 -2.09
CA PHE A 374 -1.71 -25.98 -3.00
C PHE A 374 -3.22 -25.88 -3.15
N TYR A 375 -3.71 -24.64 -3.15
CA TYR A 375 -5.09 -24.29 -3.45
C TYR A 375 -5.17 -23.72 -4.85
N LYS A 376 -6.21 -24.10 -5.58
CA LYS A 376 -6.51 -23.53 -6.89
C LYS A 376 -7.00 -22.09 -6.71
N VAL A 377 -6.31 -21.14 -7.32
CA VAL A 377 -6.66 -19.70 -7.27
C VAL A 377 -7.34 -19.28 -8.56
N LEU A 378 -6.82 -19.71 -9.70
CA LEU A 378 -7.41 -19.48 -11.02
C LEU A 378 -7.28 -20.74 -11.88
N ASP A 379 -8.27 -20.97 -12.74
CA ASP A 379 -8.21 -21.91 -13.85
C ASP A 379 -9.13 -21.42 -14.95
N ILE A 380 -8.53 -20.67 -15.85
CA ILE A 380 -9.22 -20.01 -16.94
C ILE A 380 -8.88 -20.76 -18.21
N LYS A 381 -9.89 -21.40 -18.77
CA LYS A 381 -9.79 -22.01 -20.09
C LYS A 381 -10.06 -20.98 -21.16
N ASP A 382 -9.32 -21.06 -22.26
CA ASP A 382 -9.50 -20.23 -23.45
C ASP A 382 -9.63 -18.71 -23.14
N ALA A 383 -8.64 -18.20 -22.42
CA ALA A 383 -8.61 -16.85 -21.87
C ALA A 383 -8.73 -15.76 -22.95
N CYS A 384 -8.26 -16.00 -24.18
CA CYS A 384 -8.29 -15.01 -25.26
C CYS A 384 -9.68 -14.78 -25.85
N HIS A 385 -10.57 -15.76 -25.74
CA HIS A 385 -11.96 -15.67 -26.20
C HIS A 385 -12.93 -15.23 -25.09
N LYS A 386 -12.44 -15.03 -23.86
CA LYS A 386 -13.23 -14.49 -22.75
C LYS A 386 -13.12 -12.97 -22.70
N SER A 387 -14.26 -12.31 -22.43
CA SER A 387 -14.22 -10.88 -22.15
C SER A 387 -13.45 -10.60 -20.85
N TYR A 388 -12.72 -9.49 -20.81
CA TYR A 388 -11.94 -9.12 -19.63
C TYR A 388 -12.81 -8.99 -18.37
N ASN A 389 -14.06 -8.54 -18.49
CA ASN A 389 -15.02 -8.51 -17.39
C ASN A 389 -15.41 -9.91 -16.89
N LEU A 390 -15.51 -10.90 -17.79
CA LEU A 390 -15.70 -12.30 -17.41
C LEU A 390 -14.47 -12.86 -16.70
N LEU A 391 -13.26 -12.51 -17.14
CA LEU A 391 -12.03 -12.90 -16.45
C LEU A 391 -12.02 -12.39 -14.99
N TRP A 392 -12.52 -11.17 -14.74
CA TRP A 392 -12.71 -10.66 -13.37
C TRP A 392 -13.82 -11.36 -12.61
N ALA A 393 -14.97 -11.63 -13.26
CA ALA A 393 -16.07 -12.35 -12.61
C ALA A 393 -15.64 -13.76 -12.17
N GLU A 394 -14.90 -14.49 -13.01
CA GLU A 394 -14.38 -15.82 -12.69
C GLU A 394 -13.34 -15.81 -11.55
N MET A 395 -12.59 -14.71 -11.38
CA MET A 395 -11.76 -14.54 -10.18
C MET A 395 -12.61 -14.50 -8.90
N PHE A 396 -13.80 -13.90 -8.94
CA PHE A 396 -14.69 -13.86 -7.78
C PHE A 396 -15.40 -15.20 -7.53
N GLU A 397 -15.70 -15.96 -8.58
CA GLU A 397 -16.47 -17.22 -8.52
C GLU A 397 -15.64 -18.47 -8.18
N ALA A 398 -14.31 -18.45 -8.32
CA ALA A 398 -13.41 -19.61 -8.16
C ALA A 398 -13.32 -20.25 -6.75
N GLN A 399 -14.32 -20.10 -5.89
CA GLN A 399 -14.27 -20.52 -4.47
C GLN A 399 -15.39 -21.47 -4.01
N HIS A 400 -16.19 -22.05 -4.91
CA HIS A 400 -17.26 -22.97 -4.53
C HIS A 400 -16.96 -24.47 -4.77
N ASP A 401 -15.75 -24.84 -5.18
CA ASP A 401 -15.35 -26.23 -5.40
C ASP A 401 -14.35 -26.76 -4.36
#